data_AF-A0A419DIT2-F1
#
_entry.id   AF-A0A419DIT2-F1
#
_cell.length_a   1.000
_cell.length_b   1.000
_cell.length_c   1.000
_cell.angle_alpha   90.00
_cell.angle_beta   90.00
_cell.angle_gamma   90.00
#
_symmetry.space_group_name_H-M   'P 1'
#
loop_
_entity.id
_entity.type
_entity.pdbx_description
1 polymer ?
#
loop_
_entity_poly.entity_id
_entity_poly.type
_entity_poly.pdbx_seq_one_letter_code
_entity_poly.pdbx_strand_id
1 'polypeptide(L)'
;MPNLKSNIEFQLRKVKELRNSCGRTEIITQRDLGKVKEKVGDDQTLRLLKTDRSALQFARNYCNRSDERKGLGKGEKFAGVVVARFEDESTDPKTVFSSIPPSRIGGHSAPRKGGTTTWLYYVEPETCKAFHVVTLAGKRYVGEEVKSGGIHVSNSNTIFVVCAGNTCRSPMAKIILEKMLQDNGLGTKFKVDSAAYKGPTDTKAHPNSRKAIKELYGEDLLANHIPKKLPRK
;
A
#
# COMPACT_ATOMS: atom_id res chain seq x y z
N MET A 1 8.35 37.16 -10.55
CA MET A 1 8.42 36.53 -9.22
C MET A 1 8.62 35.04 -9.43
N PRO A 2 9.70 34.42 -8.92
CA PRO A 2 9.90 32.98 -9.05
C PRO A 2 8.82 32.25 -8.24
N ASN A 3 8.18 31.28 -8.89
CA ASN A 3 7.11 30.46 -8.33
C ASN A 3 7.70 29.55 -7.24
N LEU A 4 7.49 29.91 -5.97
CA LEU A 4 7.93 29.15 -4.80
C LEU A 4 7.23 27.77 -4.82
N LYS A 5 7.98 26.69 -5.05
CA LYS A 5 7.45 25.33 -4.95
C LYS A 5 7.43 24.92 -3.48
N SER A 6 6.24 24.80 -2.91
CA SER A 6 6.04 24.19 -1.59
C SER A 6 6.61 22.78 -1.55
N ASN A 7 7.43 22.47 -0.54
CA ASN A 7 7.91 21.10 -0.32
C ASN A 7 6.82 20.32 0.41
N ILE A 8 6.22 19.36 -0.28
CA ILE A 8 5.18 18.48 0.27
C ILE A 8 5.82 17.15 0.63
N GLU A 9 5.71 16.76 1.88
CA GLU A 9 6.19 15.48 2.40
C GLU A 9 5.06 14.72 3.09
N PHE A 10 4.96 13.42 2.81
CA PHE A 10 4.02 12.54 3.52
C PHE A 10 4.76 11.71 4.55
N GLN A 11 4.29 11.77 5.79
CA GLN A 11 4.83 11.08 6.95
C GLN A 11 3.86 9.99 7.40
N LEU A 12 4.39 8.81 7.67
CA LEU A 12 3.64 7.73 8.32
C LEU A 12 4.01 7.67 9.80
N ARG A 13 3.02 7.72 10.69
CA ARG A 13 3.19 7.72 12.14
C ARG A 13 2.44 6.55 12.78
N LYS A 14 3.02 5.96 13.82
CA LYS A 14 2.36 4.89 14.59
C LYS A 14 1.28 5.46 15.51
N VAL A 15 0.14 4.80 15.56
CA VAL A 15 -0.89 5.05 16.59
C VAL A 15 -0.56 4.20 17.80
N LYS A 16 -0.50 4.84 18.97
CA LYS A 16 -0.22 4.16 20.23
C LYS A 16 -1.49 3.69 20.90
N GLU A 17 -2.52 4.52 20.91
CA GLU A 17 -3.80 4.24 21.54
C GLU A 17 -4.93 4.85 20.71
N LEU A 18 -6.07 4.16 20.70
CA LEU A 18 -7.35 4.73 20.31
C LEU A 18 -8.21 4.88 21.57
N ARG A 19 -8.73 6.09 21.81
CA ARG A 19 -9.56 6.39 22.98
C ARG A 19 -10.96 6.78 22.57
N ASN A 20 -11.96 6.08 23.07
CA ASN A 20 -13.34 6.49 22.85
C ASN A 20 -13.69 7.65 23.78
N SER A 21 -14.08 8.79 23.18
CA SER A 21 -14.48 10.00 23.90
C SER A 21 -15.72 10.60 23.22
N CYS A 22 -16.82 10.71 23.97
CA CYS A 22 -18.08 11.30 23.51
C CYS A 22 -18.57 10.75 22.15
N GLY A 23 -18.51 9.43 21.95
CA GLY A 23 -18.96 8.77 20.72
C GLY A 23 -18.00 8.92 19.52
N ARG A 24 -16.79 9.44 19.72
CA ARG A 24 -15.73 9.50 18.70
C ARG A 24 -14.50 8.72 19.15
N THR A 25 -13.80 8.12 18.20
CA THR A 25 -12.53 7.44 18.48
C THR A 25 -11.38 8.44 18.28
N GLU A 26 -10.82 8.93 19.39
CA GLU A 26 -9.63 9.79 19.42
C GLU A 26 -8.38 8.98 19.08
N ILE A 27 -7.54 9.52 18.20
CA ILE A 27 -6.28 8.94 17.76
C ILE A 27 -5.14 9.55 18.56
N ILE A 28 -4.40 8.73 19.30
CA ILE A 28 -3.28 9.17 20.14
C ILE A 28 -1.97 8.64 19.55
N THR A 29 -1.10 9.54 19.10
CA THR A 29 0.28 9.18 18.69
C THR A 29 1.26 9.32 19.85
N GLN A 30 2.49 8.83 19.68
CA GLN A 30 3.53 8.94 20.70
C GLN A 30 3.80 10.41 21.08
N ARG A 31 3.73 11.33 20.10
CA ARG A 31 3.87 12.77 20.34
C ARG A 31 2.78 13.37 21.23
N ASP A 32 1.56 12.82 21.20
CA ASP A 32 0.48 13.30 22.05
C ASP A 32 0.68 12.91 23.52
N LEU A 33 1.36 11.78 23.77
CA LEU A 33 1.70 11.29 25.11
C LEU A 33 2.92 11.99 25.72
N GLY A 34 3.83 12.52 24.89
CA GLY A 34 5.04 13.25 25.30
C GLY A 34 4.80 14.58 26.03
N LYS A 35 3.56 14.94 26.36
CA LYS A 35 3.23 16.01 27.32
C LYS A 35 3.30 15.55 28.79
N VAL A 36 3.48 14.25 29.04
CA VAL A 36 3.78 13.68 30.37
C VAL A 36 5.28 13.41 30.45
N LYS A 37 5.92 13.71 31.59
CA LYS A 37 7.37 13.82 31.89
C LYS A 37 8.27 12.58 31.62
N GLU A 38 7.98 11.73 30.65
CA GLU A 38 8.90 10.65 30.23
C GLU A 38 9.74 11.07 29.02
N LYS A 39 10.98 10.58 28.96
CA LYS A 39 11.94 10.85 27.87
C LYS A 39 11.26 10.66 26.51
N VAL A 40 10.98 11.78 25.85
CA VAL A 40 10.22 11.84 24.60
C VAL A 40 11.00 11.12 23.51
N GLY A 41 10.58 9.91 23.16
CA GLY A 41 10.91 9.33 21.87
C GLY A 41 10.11 10.08 20.80
N ASP A 42 10.79 10.59 19.77
CA ASP A 42 10.13 11.22 18.62
C ASP A 42 9.08 10.27 18.01
N ASP A 43 7.98 10.84 17.48
CA ASP A 43 7.07 10.11 16.59
C ASP A 43 7.94 9.41 15.53
N GLN A 44 7.95 8.07 15.53
CA GLN A 44 8.69 7.32 14.52
C GLN A 44 8.06 7.61 13.16
N THR A 45 8.64 8.56 12.43
CA THR A 45 8.30 8.80 11.03
C THR A 45 8.89 7.64 10.24
N LEU A 46 8.01 6.74 9.80
CA LEU A 46 8.41 5.45 9.22
C LEU A 46 8.96 5.58 7.80
N ARG A 47 8.50 6.60 7.05
CA ARG A 47 8.95 6.89 5.69
C ARG A 47 8.46 8.26 5.22
N LEU A 48 9.27 8.93 4.39
CA LEU A 48 8.88 10.10 3.61
C LEU A 48 8.41 9.66 2.21
N LEU A 49 7.23 10.10 1.79
CA LEU A 49 6.61 9.75 0.51
C LEU A 49 6.27 11.00 -0.29
N LYS A 50 6.20 10.86 -1.63
CA LYS A 50 6.06 12.00 -2.57
C LYS A 50 4.62 12.31 -2.97
N THR A 51 3.69 11.36 -2.82
CA THR A 51 2.29 11.53 -3.25
C THR A 51 1.33 10.91 -2.24
N ASP A 52 0.13 11.47 -2.16
CA ASP A 52 -0.91 11.02 -1.24
C ASP A 52 -1.30 9.56 -1.47
N ARG A 53 -1.48 9.20 -2.74
CA ARG A 53 -1.79 7.82 -3.15
C ARG A 53 -0.70 6.83 -2.73
N SER A 54 0.57 7.21 -2.86
CA SER A 54 1.69 6.36 -2.42
C SER A 54 1.74 6.25 -0.89
N ALA A 55 1.37 7.32 -0.18
CA ALA A 55 1.34 7.37 1.27
C ALA A 55 0.28 6.45 1.86
N LEU A 56 -0.95 6.51 1.35
CA LEU A 56 -2.01 5.63 1.80
C LEU A 56 -1.73 4.16 1.47
N GLN A 57 -1.22 3.88 0.26
CA GLN A 57 -0.87 2.50 -0.11
C GLN A 57 0.26 1.95 0.77
N PHE A 58 1.25 2.78 1.10
CA PHE A 58 2.32 2.40 2.00
C PHE A 58 1.79 2.13 3.42
N ALA A 59 0.87 2.97 3.92
CA ALA A 59 0.21 2.76 5.21
C ALA A 59 -0.52 1.40 5.28
N ARG A 60 -1.32 1.07 4.24
CA ARG A 60 -1.99 -0.24 4.12
C ARG A 60 -1.01 -1.40 4.07
N ASN A 61 0.08 -1.26 3.31
CA ASN A 61 1.12 -2.29 3.24
C ASN A 61 1.85 -2.45 4.58
N TYR A 62 1.98 -1.38 5.36
CA TYR A 62 2.59 -1.42 6.68
C TYR A 62 1.70 -2.17 7.69
N CYS A 63 0.38 -1.91 7.69
CA CYS A 63 -0.57 -2.64 8.54
C CYS A 63 -0.54 -4.15 8.30
N ASN A 64 -0.35 -4.57 7.04
CA ASN A 64 -0.26 -5.97 6.62
C ASN A 64 1.06 -6.68 6.97
N ARG A 65 2.04 -5.99 7.59
CA ARG A 65 3.30 -6.64 7.98
C ARG A 65 3.11 -7.53 9.20
N SER A 66 3.97 -8.54 9.36
CA SER A 66 4.09 -9.26 10.63
C SER A 66 4.50 -8.31 11.76
N ASP A 67 4.13 -8.64 13.00
CA ASP A 67 4.38 -7.79 14.16
C ASP A 67 5.87 -7.53 14.39
N GLU A 68 6.72 -8.53 14.14
CA GLU A 68 8.18 -8.40 14.14
C GLU A 68 8.67 -7.29 13.17
N ARG A 69 8.05 -7.18 11.99
CA ARG A 69 8.41 -6.21 10.96
C ARG A 69 7.78 -4.83 11.17
N LYS A 70 6.87 -4.69 12.14
CA LYS A 70 6.33 -3.40 12.60
C LYS A 70 7.24 -2.76 13.66
N GLY A 71 8.20 -3.52 14.20
CA GLY A 71 9.09 -3.03 15.26
C GLY A 71 8.30 -2.64 16.51
N LEU A 72 7.36 -3.50 16.90
CA LEU A 72 6.60 -3.39 18.15
C LEU A 72 7.45 -3.94 19.30
N GLY A 73 7.39 -3.28 20.46
CA GLY A 73 7.96 -3.83 21.69
C GLY A 73 7.25 -5.10 22.13
N LYS A 74 7.91 -5.93 22.95
CA LYS A 74 7.31 -7.15 23.52
C LYS A 74 6.06 -6.76 24.33
N GLY A 75 4.88 -7.19 23.88
CA GLY A 75 3.59 -6.88 24.52
C GLY A 75 2.89 -5.60 24.04
N GLU A 76 3.45 -4.87 23.07
CA GLU A 76 2.83 -3.66 22.52
C GLU A 76 1.75 -4.02 21.48
N LYS A 77 0.51 -3.58 21.72
CA LYS A 77 -0.59 -3.76 20.77
C LYS A 77 -0.49 -2.70 19.67
N PHE A 78 -0.44 -3.14 18.41
CA PHE A 78 -0.45 -2.24 17.28
C PHE A 78 -1.85 -1.69 17.03
N ALA A 79 -2.06 -0.40 17.29
CA ALA A 79 -3.34 0.27 17.08
C ALA A 79 -3.50 0.82 15.65
N GLY A 80 -2.50 0.66 14.77
CA GLY A 80 -2.53 1.13 13.38
C GLY A 80 -1.53 2.25 13.09
N VAL A 81 -1.73 2.92 11.96
CA VAL A 81 -0.89 4.04 11.51
C VAL A 81 -1.72 5.19 10.99
N VAL A 82 -1.13 6.38 11.01
CA VAL A 82 -1.71 7.59 10.44
C VAL A 82 -0.79 8.18 9.39
N VAL A 83 -1.39 8.62 8.29
CA VAL A 83 -0.75 9.41 7.23
C VAL A 83 -0.94 10.89 7.55
N ALA A 84 0.16 11.61 7.69
CA ALA A 84 0.18 13.06 7.84
C ALA A 84 0.93 13.69 6.66
N ARG A 85 0.38 14.75 6.08
CA ARG A 85 1.03 15.57 5.06
C ARG A 85 1.66 16.78 5.76
N PHE A 86 2.94 16.98 5.53
CA PHE A 86 3.70 18.12 5.99
C PHE A 86 4.01 19.02 4.79
N GLU A 87 3.74 20.31 4.94
CA GLU A 87 4.03 21.33 3.93
C GLU A 87 4.98 22.35 4.54
N ASP A 88 6.14 22.50 3.92
CA ASP A 88 7.13 23.53 4.26
C ASP A 88 7.18 24.59 3.16
N GLU A 89 7.14 25.85 3.59
CA GLU A 89 7.29 27.03 2.73
C GLU A 89 8.76 27.45 2.56
N SER A 90 9.70 26.74 3.19
CA SER A 90 11.13 27.07 3.09
C SER A 90 11.69 26.87 1.68
N THR A 91 12.48 27.86 1.24
CA THR A 91 13.09 28.00 -0.10
C THR A 91 14.29 27.08 -0.35
N ASP A 92 14.63 26.20 0.59
CA ASP A 92 15.89 25.46 0.57
C ASP A 92 15.62 24.01 0.12
N PRO A 93 15.80 23.65 -1.17
CA PRO A 93 15.59 22.29 -1.65
C PRO A 93 16.74 21.40 -1.16
N LYS A 94 16.68 20.99 0.11
CA LYS A 94 17.65 20.03 0.65
C LYS A 94 17.22 18.62 0.27
N THR A 95 17.96 18.07 -0.68
CA THR A 95 17.97 16.67 -1.10
C THR A 95 18.04 15.77 0.13
N VAL A 96 16.89 15.22 0.56
CA VAL A 96 16.87 14.12 1.53
C VAL A 96 17.31 12.85 0.81
N PHE A 97 18.62 12.73 0.57
CA PHE A 97 19.24 11.43 0.31
C PHE A 97 19.21 10.65 1.63
N SER A 98 18.19 9.81 1.83
CA SER A 98 18.33 8.68 2.75
C SER A 98 18.79 7.48 1.93
N SER A 99 20.10 7.36 1.76
CA SER A 99 20.78 6.12 1.37
C SER A 99 20.70 5.10 2.52
N ILE A 100 19.49 4.76 2.96
CA ILE A 100 19.25 3.69 3.93
C ILE A 100 18.44 2.61 3.23
N PRO A 101 18.95 1.36 3.16
CA PRO A 101 18.21 0.26 2.57
C PRO A 101 16.85 0.07 3.28
N PRO A 102 15.81 -0.40 2.57
CA PRO A 102 14.43 -0.48 3.05
C PRO A 102 14.20 -1.40 4.27
N SER A 103 15.26 -1.99 4.82
CA SER A 103 15.26 -2.94 5.93
C SER A 103 15.48 -2.31 7.31
N ARG A 104 15.84 -1.03 7.43
CA ARG A 104 15.95 -0.35 8.73
C ARG A 104 14.89 0.74 8.88
N ILE A 105 14.02 0.57 9.88
CA ILE A 105 13.13 1.60 10.41
C ILE A 105 14.02 2.64 11.10
N GLY A 106 14.63 3.53 10.32
CA GLY A 106 15.29 4.72 10.85
C GLY A 106 14.21 5.71 11.22
N GLY A 107 14.14 6.12 12.50
CA GLY A 107 13.27 7.22 12.90
C GLY A 107 13.73 8.49 12.19
N HIS A 108 12.90 9.04 11.30
CA HIS A 108 13.15 10.40 10.83
C HIS A 108 12.70 11.38 11.92
N SER A 109 13.59 12.31 12.29
CA SER A 109 13.30 13.38 13.23
C SER A 109 12.07 14.17 12.78
N ALA A 110 11.26 14.62 13.74
CA ALA A 110 10.06 15.41 13.48
C ALA A 110 10.36 16.62 12.58
N PRO A 111 9.37 17.07 11.78
CA PRO A 111 9.54 18.26 10.94
C PRO A 111 9.95 19.48 11.78
N ARG A 112 10.97 20.20 11.30
CA ARG A 112 11.53 21.40 11.95
C ARG A 112 10.56 22.58 11.86
N LYS A 113 10.72 23.55 12.77
CA LYS A 113 9.89 24.76 12.95
C LYS A 113 9.63 25.45 11.60
N GLY A 114 8.37 25.53 11.17
CA GLY A 114 7.97 26.36 10.03
C GLY A 114 6.82 25.84 9.16
N GLY A 115 6.53 24.53 9.17
CA GLY A 115 5.52 23.96 8.25
C GLY A 115 4.19 23.56 8.87
N THR A 116 3.18 23.37 8.00
CA THR A 116 1.82 22.94 8.37
C THR A 116 1.71 21.43 8.27
N THR A 117 1.15 20.77 9.31
CA THR A 117 0.87 19.33 9.28
C THR A 117 -0.64 19.09 9.17
N THR A 118 -1.06 18.47 8.07
CA THR A 118 -2.43 18.05 7.83
C THR A 118 -2.54 16.54 8.03
N TRP A 119 -3.44 16.11 8.92
CA TRP A 119 -3.68 14.70 9.21
C TRP A 119 -4.72 14.17 8.21
N LEU A 120 -4.36 13.14 7.45
CA LEU A 120 -5.17 12.71 6.31
C LEU A 120 -5.97 11.45 6.62
N TYR A 121 -5.27 10.35 6.92
CA TYR A 121 -5.89 9.04 7.02
C TYR A 121 -5.37 8.23 8.20
N TYR A 122 -6.29 7.61 8.92
CA TYR A 122 -6.01 6.51 9.84
C TYR A 122 -6.21 5.19 9.10
N VAL A 123 -5.28 4.24 9.25
CA VAL A 123 -5.41 2.90 8.68
C VAL A 123 -5.47 1.88 9.80
N GLU A 124 -6.60 1.18 9.87
CA GLU A 124 -6.86 0.14 10.84
C GLU A 124 -6.03 -1.12 10.54
N PRO A 125 -5.41 -1.75 11.56
CA PRO A 125 -4.51 -2.87 11.34
C PRO A 125 -5.23 -4.16 10.90
N GLU A 126 -6.42 -4.43 11.44
CA GLU A 126 -7.12 -5.70 11.24
C GLU A 126 -7.75 -5.79 9.85
N THR A 127 -8.42 -4.71 9.42
CA THR A 127 -9.15 -4.69 8.15
C THR A 127 -8.38 -4.01 7.02
N CYS A 128 -7.29 -3.29 7.34
CA CYS A 128 -6.59 -2.37 6.42
C CYS A 128 -7.49 -1.30 5.79
N LYS A 129 -8.67 -1.06 6.38
CA LYS A 129 -9.55 0.05 6.01
C LYS A 129 -8.90 1.37 6.38
N ALA A 130 -9.18 2.36 5.55
CA ALA A 130 -8.70 3.72 5.76
C ALA A 130 -9.87 4.60 6.16
N PHE A 131 -9.63 5.51 7.09
CA PHE A 131 -10.62 6.45 7.60
C PHE A 131 -10.04 7.85 7.52
N HIS A 132 -10.86 8.85 7.20
CA HIS A 132 -10.42 10.23 7.27
C HIS A 132 -10.05 10.60 8.71
N VAL A 133 -9.05 11.46 8.90
CA VAL A 133 -8.74 12.02 10.22
C VAL A 133 -9.38 13.39 10.34
N VAL A 134 -10.24 13.55 11.35
CA VAL A 134 -10.88 14.84 11.66
C VAL A 134 -10.14 15.48 12.82
N THR A 135 -9.73 16.74 12.66
CA THR A 135 -9.10 17.51 13.74
C THR A 135 -10.09 18.47 14.36
N LEU A 136 -10.39 18.31 15.65
CA LEU A 136 -11.29 19.18 16.41
C LEU A 136 -10.61 19.61 17.71
N ALA A 137 -10.55 20.92 17.96
CA ALA A 137 -9.92 21.50 19.16
C ALA A 137 -8.50 20.96 19.43
N GLY A 138 -7.70 20.77 18.38
CA GLY A 138 -6.33 20.25 18.46
C GLY A 138 -6.20 18.74 18.69
N LYS A 139 -7.32 18.02 18.84
CA LYS A 139 -7.40 16.56 18.95
C LYS A 139 -7.77 15.92 17.61
N ARG A 140 -7.38 14.67 17.42
CA ARG A 140 -7.56 13.93 16.16
C ARG A 140 -8.52 12.78 16.38
N TYR A 141 -9.45 12.59 15.46
CA TYR A 141 -10.48 11.56 15.56
C TYR A 141 -10.57 10.76 14.27
N VAL A 142 -10.91 9.49 14.40
CA VAL A 142 -11.33 8.64 13.28
C VAL A 142 -12.65 9.19 12.74
N GLY A 143 -12.66 9.57 11.48
CA GLY A 143 -13.82 10.03 10.74
C GLY A 143 -14.43 8.94 9.87
N GLU A 144 -15.04 9.34 8.76
CA GLU A 144 -15.70 8.42 7.85
C GLU A 144 -14.72 7.45 7.17
N GLU A 145 -15.19 6.22 6.93
CA GLU A 145 -14.45 5.25 6.12
C GLU A 145 -14.23 5.84 4.72
N VAL A 146 -12.98 5.83 4.27
CA VAL A 146 -12.61 6.17 2.90
C VAL A 146 -13.19 5.07 2.00
N LYS A 147 -14.40 5.32 1.49
CA LYS A 147 -15.06 4.42 0.53
C LYS A 147 -14.07 4.16 -0.61
N SER A 148 -14.01 2.91 -1.05
CA SER A 148 -13.13 2.39 -2.11
C SER A 148 -13.26 3.10 -3.47
N GLY A 149 -14.12 4.12 -3.59
CA GLY A 149 -14.25 5.03 -4.73
C GLY A 149 -13.42 6.33 -4.68
N GLY A 150 -12.79 6.70 -3.55
CA GLY A 150 -12.01 7.95 -3.43
C GLY A 150 -10.52 7.83 -3.80
N ILE A 151 -9.95 6.63 -3.68
CA ILE A 151 -8.65 6.26 -4.21
C ILE A 151 -8.83 4.89 -4.84
N HIS A 152 -9.25 4.89 -6.11
CA HIS A 152 -9.06 3.71 -6.95
C HIS A 152 -7.58 3.33 -6.91
N VAL A 153 -7.31 2.11 -6.46
CA VAL A 153 -6.10 1.38 -6.86
C VAL A 153 -6.28 1.05 -8.35
N SER A 154 -6.17 2.06 -9.21
CA SER A 154 -6.25 1.94 -10.67
C SER A 154 -4.94 1.48 -11.31
N ASN A 155 -3.99 0.97 -10.53
CA ASN A 155 -2.91 0.18 -11.09
C ASN A 155 -3.04 -1.21 -10.51
N SER A 156 -4.05 -1.96 -10.94
CA SER A 156 -3.88 -3.41 -10.98
C SER A 156 -2.68 -3.62 -11.92
N ASN A 157 -1.51 -3.86 -11.33
CA ASN A 157 -0.32 -4.16 -12.13
C ASN A 157 -0.69 -5.37 -12.97
N THR A 158 -0.77 -5.17 -14.28
CA THR A 158 -1.16 -6.23 -15.19
C THR A 158 0.10 -6.98 -15.57
N ILE A 159 0.17 -8.24 -15.17
CA ILE A 159 1.26 -9.14 -15.54
C ILE A 159 0.84 -9.84 -16.82
N PHE A 160 1.57 -9.59 -17.90
CA PHE A 160 1.43 -10.35 -19.14
C PHE A 160 2.42 -11.50 -19.17
N VAL A 161 1.89 -12.72 -19.27
CA VAL A 161 2.71 -13.90 -19.58
C VAL A 161 2.68 -14.13 -21.08
N VAL A 162 3.85 -14.11 -21.72
CA VAL A 162 3.95 -14.11 -23.19
C VAL A 162 4.68 -15.36 -23.68
N CYS A 163 4.13 -15.99 -24.71
CA CYS A 163 4.84 -17.04 -25.46
C CYS A 163 4.56 -16.93 -26.97
N ALA A 164 5.05 -17.85 -27.78
CA ALA A 164 4.93 -17.75 -29.24
C ALA A 164 3.49 -17.77 -29.73
N GLY A 165 2.70 -18.75 -29.29
CA GLY A 165 1.35 -19.03 -29.81
C GLY A 165 0.19 -18.79 -28.85
N ASN A 166 0.46 -18.54 -27.58
CA ASN A 166 -0.55 -18.35 -26.52
C ASN A 166 -1.53 -19.53 -26.31
N THR A 167 -1.09 -20.75 -26.62
CA THR A 167 -1.89 -21.98 -26.52
C THR A 167 -1.39 -22.94 -25.43
N CYS A 168 -0.08 -22.98 -25.17
CA CYS A 168 0.51 -23.94 -24.22
C CYS A 168 1.03 -23.28 -22.93
N ARG A 169 2.26 -22.73 -22.98
CA ARG A 169 3.01 -22.28 -21.79
C ARG A 169 2.39 -21.07 -21.11
N SER A 170 2.11 -20.01 -21.88
CA SER A 170 1.59 -18.77 -21.28
C SER A 170 0.19 -18.90 -20.68
N PRO A 171 -0.80 -19.60 -21.27
CA PRO A 171 -2.08 -19.78 -20.59
C PRO A 171 -1.96 -20.63 -19.30
N MET A 172 -1.11 -21.67 -19.29
CA MET A 172 -0.87 -22.43 -18.05
C MET A 172 -0.28 -21.53 -16.96
N ALA A 173 0.79 -20.79 -17.28
CA ALA A 173 1.46 -19.92 -16.33
C ALA A 173 0.55 -18.77 -15.85
N LYS A 174 -0.38 -18.28 -16.69
CA LYS A 174 -1.42 -17.35 -16.25
C LYS A 174 -2.25 -17.96 -15.12
N ILE A 175 -2.85 -19.13 -15.33
CA ILE A 175 -3.71 -19.79 -14.34
C ILE A 175 -2.94 -20.09 -13.05
N ILE A 176 -1.73 -20.63 -13.17
CA ILE A 176 -0.89 -20.96 -12.01
C ILE A 176 -0.58 -19.69 -11.22
N LEU A 177 -0.16 -18.61 -11.89
CA LEU A 177 0.14 -17.35 -11.22
C LEU A 177 -1.11 -16.70 -10.60
N GLU A 178 -2.27 -16.77 -11.26
CA GLU A 178 -3.55 -16.29 -10.70
C GLU A 178 -3.89 -17.01 -9.40
N LYS A 179 -3.79 -18.35 -9.37
CA LYS A 179 -4.02 -19.16 -8.16
C LYS A 179 -3.02 -18.82 -7.06
N MET A 180 -1.72 -18.77 -7.38
CA MET A 180 -0.69 -18.36 -6.41
C MET A 180 -0.96 -16.97 -5.81
N LEU A 181 -1.38 -16.01 -6.63
CA LEU A 181 -1.72 -14.66 -6.15
C LEU A 181 -2.97 -14.67 -5.28
N GLN A 182 -3.99 -15.46 -5.63
CA GLN A 182 -5.20 -15.62 -4.81
C GLN A 182 -4.86 -16.24 -3.46
N ASP A 183 -4.12 -17.34 -3.44
CA ASP A 183 -3.76 -18.08 -2.22
C ASP A 183 -2.90 -17.23 -1.26
N ASN A 184 -2.15 -16.26 -1.78
CA ASN A 184 -1.34 -15.33 -0.99
C ASN A 184 -2.05 -14.00 -0.66
N GLY A 185 -3.36 -13.89 -0.92
CA GLY A 185 -4.13 -12.67 -0.64
C GLY A 185 -3.75 -11.46 -1.52
N LEU A 186 -3.15 -11.71 -2.69
CA LEU A 186 -2.70 -10.69 -3.65
C LEU A 186 -3.58 -10.57 -4.90
N GLY A 187 -4.64 -11.39 -5.02
CA GLY A 187 -5.51 -11.43 -6.21
C GLY A 187 -6.20 -10.12 -6.56
N THR A 188 -6.38 -9.20 -5.61
CA THR A 188 -6.94 -7.86 -5.85
C THR A 188 -5.90 -6.83 -6.28
N LYS A 189 -4.61 -7.13 -6.14
CA LYS A 189 -3.49 -6.21 -6.44
C LYS A 189 -2.94 -6.39 -7.86
N PHE A 190 -3.04 -7.61 -8.39
CA PHE A 190 -2.48 -7.97 -9.69
C PHE A 190 -3.56 -8.55 -10.58
N LYS A 191 -3.57 -8.11 -11.84
CA LYS A 191 -4.32 -8.77 -12.90
C LYS A 191 -3.33 -9.60 -13.70
N VAL A 192 -3.63 -10.86 -13.99
CA VAL A 192 -2.77 -11.67 -14.85
C VAL A 192 -3.46 -11.86 -16.19
N ASP A 193 -2.70 -11.75 -17.25
CA ASP A 193 -3.17 -11.98 -18.61
C ASP A 193 -2.09 -12.73 -19.39
N SER A 194 -2.46 -13.25 -20.56
CA SER A 194 -1.51 -13.92 -21.43
C SER A 194 -1.70 -13.53 -22.89
N ALA A 195 -0.61 -13.56 -23.66
CA ALA A 195 -0.65 -13.22 -25.08
C ALA A 195 0.45 -13.91 -25.90
N ALA A 196 0.28 -13.85 -27.23
CA ALA A 196 1.19 -14.37 -28.22
C ALA A 196 2.06 -13.26 -28.82
N TYR A 197 3.38 -13.41 -28.85
CA TYR A 197 4.25 -12.42 -29.52
C TYR A 197 4.33 -12.61 -31.04
N LYS A 198 4.23 -13.86 -31.55
CA LYS A 198 4.13 -14.13 -33.00
C LYS A 198 2.69 -13.99 -33.50
N GLY A 199 1.76 -14.48 -32.70
CA GLY A 199 0.32 -14.51 -32.96
C GLY A 199 -0.28 -15.83 -32.47
N PRO A 200 -1.60 -15.90 -32.25
CA PRO A 200 -2.29 -17.15 -31.93
C PRO A 200 -1.94 -18.27 -32.91
N THR A 201 -1.54 -19.43 -32.41
CA THR A 201 -1.31 -20.62 -33.27
C THR A 201 -2.54 -21.50 -33.38
N ASP A 202 -3.56 -21.26 -32.55
CA ASP A 202 -4.81 -22.01 -32.50
C ASP A 202 -5.91 -21.10 -31.89
N THR A 203 -7.15 -21.59 -31.91
CA THR A 203 -8.35 -20.95 -31.35
C THR A 203 -8.59 -21.28 -29.88
N LYS A 204 -7.89 -22.29 -29.33
CA LYS A 204 -8.06 -22.78 -27.95
C LYS A 204 -6.71 -23.08 -27.29
N ALA A 205 -6.73 -23.28 -25.96
CA ALA A 205 -5.58 -23.85 -25.27
C ALA A 205 -5.27 -25.27 -25.77
N HIS A 206 -3.97 -25.60 -25.84
CA HIS A 206 -3.50 -26.90 -26.32
C HIS A 206 -4.00 -28.03 -25.39
N PRO A 207 -4.42 -29.20 -25.92
CA PRO A 207 -4.99 -30.29 -25.12
C PRO A 207 -4.10 -30.73 -23.94
N ASN A 208 -2.78 -30.87 -24.17
CA ASN A 208 -1.85 -31.22 -23.10
C ASN A 208 -1.79 -30.17 -21.98
N SER A 209 -1.94 -28.89 -22.31
CA SER A 209 -1.95 -27.82 -21.31
C SER A 209 -3.24 -27.82 -20.49
N ARG A 210 -4.38 -28.09 -21.13
CA ARG A 210 -5.68 -28.29 -20.44
C ARG A 210 -5.62 -29.49 -19.51
N LYS A 211 -5.07 -30.62 -19.99
CA LYS A 211 -4.88 -31.83 -19.19
C LYS A 211 -3.99 -31.56 -17.96
N ALA A 212 -2.85 -30.92 -18.15
CA ALA A 212 -1.94 -30.59 -17.05
C ALA A 212 -2.58 -29.67 -16.00
N ILE A 213 -3.35 -28.65 -16.41
CA ILE A 213 -4.06 -27.78 -15.48
C ILE A 213 -5.17 -28.53 -14.74
N LYS A 214 -5.90 -29.41 -15.42
CA LYS A 214 -6.89 -30.29 -14.79
C LYS A 214 -6.27 -31.24 -13.78
N GLU A 215 -5.09 -31.78 -14.06
CA GLU A 215 -4.34 -32.61 -13.11
C GLU A 215 -3.88 -31.83 -11.89
N LEU A 216 -3.46 -30.56 -12.06
CA LEU A 216 -3.01 -29.70 -10.96
C LEU A 216 -4.15 -29.20 -10.06
N TYR A 217 -5.32 -28.88 -10.62
CA TYR A 217 -6.39 -28.17 -9.90
C TYR A 217 -7.71 -28.96 -9.83
N GLY A 218 -7.78 -30.17 -10.37
CA GLY A 218 -8.98 -30.99 -10.42
C GLY A 218 -10.00 -30.58 -11.50
N GLU A 219 -9.82 -29.42 -12.12
CA GLU A 219 -10.75 -28.85 -13.11
C GLU A 219 -10.00 -28.20 -14.29
N ASP A 220 -10.62 -28.19 -15.46
CA ASP A 220 -10.03 -27.59 -16.66
C ASP A 220 -10.26 -26.07 -16.72
N LEU A 221 -9.41 -25.34 -16.01
CA LEU A 221 -9.43 -23.87 -15.98
C LEU A 221 -9.04 -23.20 -17.30
N LEU A 222 -8.61 -23.98 -18.29
CA LEU A 222 -8.24 -23.50 -19.62
C LEU A 222 -9.32 -23.75 -20.68
N ALA A 223 -10.46 -24.34 -20.31
CA ALA A 223 -11.55 -24.65 -21.24
C ALA A 223 -12.02 -23.44 -22.07
N ASN A 224 -12.05 -22.27 -21.44
CA ASN A 224 -12.52 -21.01 -22.05
C ASN A 224 -11.37 -20.07 -22.44
N HIS A 225 -10.12 -20.53 -22.43
CA HIS A 225 -9.00 -19.69 -22.84
C HIS A 225 -9.03 -19.46 -24.36
N ILE A 226 -9.07 -18.17 -24.74
CA ILE A 226 -9.01 -17.73 -26.13
C ILE A 226 -7.62 -17.13 -26.38
N PRO A 227 -6.78 -17.78 -27.22
CA PRO A 227 -5.47 -17.27 -27.56
C PRO A 227 -5.57 -15.90 -28.25
N LYS A 228 -4.72 -14.94 -27.83
CA LYS A 228 -4.70 -13.59 -28.40
C LYS A 228 -3.30 -13.08 -28.68
N LYS A 229 -3.17 -12.18 -29.65
CA LYS A 229 -1.91 -11.49 -29.96
C LYS A 229 -1.62 -10.43 -28.89
N LEU A 230 -0.34 -10.23 -28.59
CA LEU A 230 0.10 -9.18 -27.70
C LEU A 230 -0.34 -7.82 -28.31
N PRO A 231 -1.09 -6.99 -27.58
CA PRO A 231 -1.51 -5.69 -28.06
C PRO A 231 -0.27 -4.82 -28.31
N ARG A 232 -0.28 -4.07 -29.41
CA ARG A 232 0.72 -3.02 -29.67
C ARG A 232 0.38 -1.82 -28.77
N LYS A 233 1.42 -1.19 -28.22
CA LYS A 233 1.28 0.10 -27.50
C LYS A 233 0.95 1.21 -28.48
#